data_AF-A0A0V1G8Y3-F1
#
_entry.id   AF-A0A0V1G8Y3-F1
#
_cell.length_a   1.000
_cell.length_b   1.000
_cell.length_c   1.000
_cell.angle_alpha   90.00
_cell.angle_beta   90.00
_cell.angle_gamma   90.00
#
_symmetry.space_group_name_H-M   'P 1'
#
loop_
_entity.id
_entity.type
_entity.pdbx_description
1 polymer ?
#
loop_
_entity_poly.entity_id
_entity_poly.type
_entity_poly.pdbx_seq_one_letter_code
_entity_poly.pdbx_strand_id
1 'polypeptide(L)'
;LPGRVCHKAVDECADPNLNTCDRNAACFDDLFGYRCQCLEGYLDISPVPTNPGRACKKSTLTIRRSSMNVKLENMTAILVPLA
;
A
#
# COMPACT_ATOMS: atom_id res chain seq x y z
N LEU A 1 18.56 31.55 -2.66
CA LEU A 1 18.01 30.28 -2.15
C LEU A 1 17.68 29.39 -3.34
N PRO A 2 18.12 28.12 -3.39
CA PRO A 2 17.70 27.21 -4.46
C PRO A 2 16.20 26.89 -4.35
N GLY A 3 15.51 26.85 -5.50
CA GLY A 3 14.08 26.57 -5.57
C GLY A 3 13.73 25.10 -5.30
N ARG A 4 12.48 24.82 -4.95
CA ARG A 4 11.95 23.45 -4.84
C ARG A 4 11.76 22.86 -6.23
N VAL A 5 12.14 21.60 -6.43
CA VAL A 5 11.83 20.86 -7.66
C VAL A 5 10.37 20.46 -7.62
N CYS A 6 9.56 21.01 -8.54
CA CYS A 6 8.17 20.62 -8.69
C CYS A 6 8.09 19.40 -9.61
N HIS A 7 7.51 18.30 -9.12
CA HIS A 7 7.13 17.19 -9.97
C HIS A 7 5.75 17.46 -10.58
N LYS A 8 5.58 17.11 -11.86
CA LYS A 8 4.28 17.14 -12.50
C LYS A 8 3.41 16.05 -11.87
N ALA A 9 2.24 16.42 -11.36
CA ALA A 9 1.24 15.45 -10.93
C ALA A 9 0.70 14.71 -12.16
N VAL A 10 0.82 13.38 -12.14
CA VAL A 10 0.32 12.48 -13.17
C VAL A 10 -0.46 11.41 -12.41
N ASP A 11 -1.72 11.21 -12.75
CA ASP A 11 -2.51 10.12 -12.18
C ASP A 11 -2.23 8.84 -12.97
N GLU A 12 -1.32 8.00 -12.47
CA GLU A 12 -1.01 6.72 -13.13
C GLU A 12 -2.11 5.67 -12.95
N CYS A 13 -3.05 5.88 -12.03
CA CYS A 13 -4.18 4.99 -11.82
C CYS A 13 -5.34 5.25 -12.79
N ALA A 14 -5.38 6.43 -13.43
CA ALA A 14 -6.37 6.77 -14.44
C ALA A 14 -6.23 5.96 -15.74
N ASP A 15 -5.03 5.46 -16.06
CA ASP A 15 -4.76 4.63 -17.24
C ASP A 15 -4.01 3.35 -16.84
N PRO A 16 -4.56 2.15 -17.12
CA PRO A 16 -3.89 0.87 -16.85
C PRO A 16 -2.50 0.72 -17.50
N ASN A 17 -2.18 1.50 -18.53
CA ASN A 17 -0.87 1.47 -19.18
C ASN A 17 0.18 2.34 -18.48
N LEU A 18 -0.24 3.24 -17.59
CA LEU A 18 0.65 4.10 -16.81
C LEU A 18 1.06 3.45 -15.48
N ASN A 19 0.41 2.37 -15.09
CA ASN A 19 0.76 1.58 -13.92
C ASN A 19 1.07 0.11 -14.28
N THR A 20 1.88 -0.55 -13.46
CA THR A 20 2.19 -1.98 -13.58
C THR A 20 1.55 -2.79 -12.45
N CYS A 21 0.42 -2.34 -11.89
CA CYS A 21 -0.24 -3.06 -10.79
C CYS A 21 -0.72 -4.43 -11.28
N ASP A 22 -0.70 -5.45 -10.43
CA ASP A 22 -1.37 -6.71 -10.73
C ASP A 22 -2.87 -6.46 -10.94
N ARG A 23 -3.53 -7.22 -11.81
CA ARG A 23 -4.99 -7.13 -12.01
C ARG A 23 -5.80 -7.37 -10.73
N ASN A 24 -5.21 -8.04 -9.73
CA ASN A 24 -5.79 -8.30 -8.42
C ASN A 24 -5.23 -7.37 -7.35
N ALA A 25 -4.70 -6.21 -7.74
CA ALA A 25 -4.28 -5.13 -6.85
C ALA A 25 -5.12 -3.86 -7.09
N ALA A 26 -5.30 -3.08 -6.03
CA ALA A 26 -5.76 -1.71 -6.11
C ALA A 26 -4.57 -0.78 -6.40
N CYS A 27 -4.80 0.22 -7.26
CA CYS A 27 -3.86 1.29 -7.55
C CYS A 27 -4.20 2.52 -6.69
N PHE A 28 -3.18 3.18 -6.14
CA PHE A 28 -3.31 4.44 -5.43
C PHE A 28 -2.33 5.45 -6.02
N ASP A 29 -2.87 6.56 -6.49
CA ASP A 29 -2.11 7.73 -6.94
C ASP A 29 -1.49 8.42 -5.71
N ASP A 30 -0.20 8.71 -5.78
CA ASP A 30 0.58 9.34 -4.73
C ASP A 30 1.26 10.61 -5.27
N LEU A 31 1.73 11.46 -4.34
CA LEU A 31 2.36 12.72 -4.72
C LEU A 31 3.66 12.56 -5.54
N PHE A 32 4.26 11.36 -5.48
CA PHE A 32 5.50 10.99 -6.17
C PHE A 32 5.34 9.67 -6.92
N GLY A 33 4.35 9.61 -7.82
CA GLY A 33 4.01 8.42 -8.63
C GLY A 33 2.84 7.66 -8.01
N TYR A 34 2.91 6.33 -7.98
CA TYR A 34 1.79 5.52 -7.52
C TYR A 34 2.25 4.25 -6.79
N ARG A 35 1.36 3.71 -5.96
CA ARG A 35 1.56 2.45 -5.25
C ARG A 35 0.45 1.46 -5.54
N CYS A 36 0.78 0.17 -5.46
CA CYS A 36 -0.18 -0.91 -5.64
C CYS A 36 -0.34 -1.70 -4.34
N GLN A 37 -1.54 -2.22 -4.09
CA GLN A 37 -1.82 -3.08 -2.95
C GLN A 37 -2.70 -4.25 -3.38
N CYS A 38 -2.30 -5.49 -3.09
CA CYS A 38 -3.14 -6.65 -3.37
C CYS A 38 -4.50 -6.53 -2.68
N LEU A 39 -5.55 -6.94 -3.39
CA LEU A 39 -6.91 -6.95 -2.86
C LEU A 39 -7.06 -7.95 -1.71
N GLU A 40 -8.11 -7.80 -0.91
CA GLU A 40 -8.41 -8.73 0.17
C GLU A 40 -8.53 -10.17 -0.36
N GLY A 41 -7.90 -11.13 0.33
CA GLY A 41 -7.82 -12.52 -0.13
C GLY A 41 -6.74 -12.76 -1.19
N TYR A 42 -5.83 -11.82 -1.42
CA TYR A 42 -4.63 -12.00 -2.23
C TYR A 42 -3.38 -11.69 -1.39
N LEU A 43 -2.36 -12.55 -1.53
CA LEU A 43 -1.05 -12.34 -0.94
C LEU A 43 -0.11 -11.74 -1.98
N ASP A 44 0.65 -10.74 -1.54
CA ASP A 44 1.73 -10.17 -2.33
C ASP A 44 2.91 -11.14 -2.39
N ILE A 45 3.30 -11.50 -3.61
CA ILE A 45 4.46 -12.37 -3.90
C ILE A 45 5.47 -11.65 -4.80
N SER A 46 5.44 -10.32 -4.82
CA SER A 46 6.34 -9.50 -5.62
C SER A 46 7.80 -9.79 -5.24
N PRO A 47 8.71 -9.96 -6.22
CA PRO A 47 10.10 -10.34 -5.95
C PRO A 47 10.90 -9.21 -5.27
N VAL A 48 10.43 -7.97 -5.38
CA VAL A 48 11.09 -6.78 -4.84
C VAL A 48 10.20 -6.16 -3.76
N PRO A 49 10.67 -6.06 -2.50
CA PRO A 49 9.86 -5.57 -1.38
C PRO A 49 9.52 -4.08 -1.47
N THR A 50 10.26 -3.30 -2.25
CA THR A 50 10.01 -1.86 -2.44
C THR A 50 8.85 -1.58 -3.38
N ASN A 51 8.42 -2.55 -4.18
CA ASN A 51 7.34 -2.41 -5.16
C ASN A 51 6.27 -3.49 -4.95
N PRO A 52 5.48 -3.38 -3.85
CA PRO A 52 4.39 -4.30 -3.59
C PRO A 52 3.26 -4.17 -4.62
N GLY A 53 2.37 -5.17 -4.66
CA GLY A 53 1.16 -5.21 -5.46
C GLY A 53 1.37 -5.43 -6.95
N ARG A 54 2.57 -5.90 -7.36
CA ARG A 54 2.92 -6.21 -8.77
C ARG A 54 2.70 -7.68 -9.12
N ALA A 55 2.63 -8.54 -8.11
CA ALA A 55 2.28 -9.94 -8.25
C ALA A 55 1.39 -10.37 -7.08
N CYS A 56 0.11 -10.59 -7.35
CA CYS A 56 -0.89 -10.94 -6.32
C CYS A 56 -1.40 -12.36 -6.55
N LYS A 57 -1.21 -13.23 -5.55
CA LYS A 57 -1.68 -14.62 -5.61
C LYS A 57 -2.85 -14.83 -4.68
N LYS A 58 -3.95 -15.37 -5.20
CA LYS A 58 -5.16 -15.66 -4.42
C LYS A 58 -4.79 -16.54 -3.23
N SER A 59 -5.07 -16.06 -2.02
CA SER A 59 -4.92 -16.86 -0.81
C SER A 59 -6.12 -17.79 -0.72
N THR A 60 -5.87 -19.08 -0.94
CA THR A 60 -6.85 -20.16 -0.70
C THR A 60 -6.99 -20.48 0.79
N LEU A 61 -6.22 -19.79 1.63
CA LEU A 61 -6.51 -19.64 3.05
C LEU A 61 -7.85 -18.92 3.16
N THR A 62 -8.92 -19.70 3.19
CA THR A 62 -10.23 -19.22 3.61
C THR A 62 -9.98 -18.60 4.98
N ILE A 63 -9.99 -17.26 5.10
CA ILE A 63 -9.88 -16.61 6.40
C ILE A 63 -11.16 -16.95 7.16
N ARG A 64 -11.21 -18.15 7.74
CA ARG A 64 -11.99 -18.43 8.93
C ARG A 64 -11.35 -17.53 9.98
N ARG A 65 -11.92 -16.34 10.20
CA ARG A 65 -11.53 -15.43 11.27
C ARG A 65 -11.68 -16.16 12.61
N SER A 66 -10.68 -16.91 13.01
CA SER A 66 -10.57 -17.58 14.29
C SER A 66 -9.09 -17.79 14.56
N SER A 67 -8.51 -16.86 15.33
CA SER A 67 -7.10 -16.79 15.76
C SER A 67 -6.09 -16.11 14.80
N MET A 68 -6.23 -14.79 14.61
CA MET A 68 -5.08 -13.90 14.48
C MET A 68 -5.14 -12.95 15.67
N ASN A 69 -4.29 -13.20 16.67
CA ASN A 69 -3.93 -12.17 17.64
C ASN A 69 -3.04 -11.13 16.92
N VAL A 70 -3.63 -10.30 16.05
CA VAL A 70 -3.06 -8.98 15.78
C VAL A 70 -3.70 -8.06 16.80
N LYS A 71 -3.10 -8.10 18.00
CA LYS A 71 -3.31 -7.11 19.03
C LYS A 71 -2.60 -5.84 18.52
N LEU A 72 -3.29 -5.01 17.74
CA LEU A 72 -2.92 -3.60 17.68
C LEU A 72 -3.31 -3.03 19.05
N GLU A 73 -2.45 -3.24 20.04
CA GLU A 73 -2.57 -2.52 21.30
C GLU A 73 -2.24 -1.06 21.02
N ASN A 74 -3.32 -0.33 20.78
CA ASN A 74 -3.59 0.98 21.34
C ASN A 74 -2.46 2.00 21.19
N MET A 75 -2.63 2.93 20.25
CA MET A 75 -1.91 4.19 20.19
C MET A 75 -2.15 4.97 21.49
N THR A 76 -1.30 4.79 22.50
CA THR A 76 -1.28 5.67 23.67
C THR A 76 -0.73 7.01 23.23
N ALA A 77 -1.66 7.91 22.92
CA ALA A 77 -1.40 9.31 22.68
C ALA A 77 -0.64 9.93 23.85
N ILE A 78 0.38 10.68 23.46
CA ILE A 78 1.26 11.50 24.26
C ILE A 78 0.46 12.37 25.25
N LEU A 79 0.64 12.13 26.54
CA LEU A 79 0.46 13.15 27.58
C LEU A 79 1.83 13.35 28.21
N VAL A 80 2.62 14.27 27.65
CA VAL A 80 3.70 14.92 28.39
C VAL A 80 3.01 15.95 29.28
N PRO A 81 2.90 15.77 30.60
CA PRO A 81 2.69 16.91 31.47
C PRO A 81 3.98 17.73 31.43
N LEU A 82 3.87 18.96 30.96
CA LEU A 82 4.85 20.01 31.23
C LEU A 82 5.11 20.02 32.74
N ALA A 83 6.32 19.69 33.14
CA ALA A 83 6.88 20.00 34.45
C ALA A 83 8.21 20.73 34.22
#